data_AF-A0A090QJA2-F1
#
_entry.id   AF-A0A090QJA2-F1
#
_cell.length_a   1.000
_cell.length_b   1.000
_cell.length_c   1.000
_cell.angle_alpha   90.00
_cell.angle_beta   90.00
_cell.angle_gamma   90.00
#
_symmetry.space_group_name_H-M   'P 1'
#
loop_
_entity.id
_entity.type
_entity.pdbx_description
1 polymer ?
#
loop_
_entity_poly.entity_id
_entity_poly.type
_entity_poly.pdbx_seq_one_letter_code
_entity_poly.pdbx_strand_id
1 'polypeptide(L)'
;MLHTRYPSRDSVNQSNVLLWKINAEEGLQSAAYQVSPMAALIDTWVFAKQMEQFYVSGAGQHVFVTQEAQTVSVHLANEVEKLAQTLLKKAVFTQSKAFVDAFVAQYPFADVSMIRTPAYRAWLKANSINAEEAVTTLGTIQRRLAMCPIV
;
A
#
# COMPACT_ATOMS: atom_id res chain seq x y z
N MET A 1 18.29 -12.28 -1.08
CA MET A 1 19.71 -12.11 -1.44
C MET A 1 20.21 -10.66 -1.24
N LEU A 2 19.81 -9.97 -0.16
CA LEU A 2 20.29 -8.60 0.16
C LEU A 2 21.34 -8.60 1.28
N HIS A 3 21.20 -9.46 2.30
CA HIS A 3 22.18 -9.61 3.39
C HIS A 3 23.59 -9.99 2.91
N THR A 4 23.69 -10.65 1.76
CA THR A 4 24.96 -11.10 1.17
C THR A 4 25.74 -9.96 0.49
N ARG A 5 25.12 -8.80 0.25
CA ARG A 5 25.74 -7.64 -0.44
C ARG A 5 26.30 -6.59 0.50
N TYR A 6 25.95 -6.62 1.79
CA TYR A 6 26.51 -5.71 2.80
C TYR A 6 27.60 -6.43 3.59
N PRO A 7 28.81 -5.84 3.74
CA PRO A 7 29.87 -6.42 4.56
C PRO A 7 29.35 -6.75 5.96
N SER A 8 29.85 -7.83 6.58
CA SER A 8 29.40 -8.26 7.93
C SER A 8 29.62 -7.21 9.03
N ARG A 9 30.42 -6.17 8.75
CA ARG A 9 30.68 -5.02 9.64
C ARG A 9 29.78 -3.82 9.39
N ASP A 10 28.96 -3.85 8.34
CA ASP A 10 27.99 -2.80 8.00
C ASP A 10 26.64 -3.07 8.67
N SER A 11 26.66 -3.04 10.01
CA SER A 11 25.50 -3.36 10.84
C SER A 11 24.36 -2.36 10.66
N VAL A 12 24.66 -1.11 10.29
CA VAL A 12 23.67 -0.06 10.08
C VAL A 12 22.84 -0.34 8.83
N ASN A 13 23.47 -0.61 7.68
CA ASN A 13 22.71 -0.91 6.47
C ASN A 13 21.97 -2.25 6.57
N GLN A 14 22.57 -3.26 7.22
CA GLN A 14 21.87 -4.51 7.49
C GLN A 14 20.63 -4.30 8.38
N SER A 15 20.73 -3.45 9.41
CA SER A 15 19.60 -3.09 10.27
C SER A 15 18.51 -2.34 9.49
N ASN A 16 18.89 -1.39 8.64
CA ASN A 16 17.94 -0.66 7.79
C ASN A 16 17.22 -1.59 6.82
N VAL A 17 17.91 -2.59 6.24
CA VAL A 17 17.30 -3.55 5.32
C VAL A 17 16.29 -4.43 6.07
N LEU A 18 16.62 -4.85 7.29
CA LEU A 18 15.70 -5.62 8.13
C LEU A 18 14.47 -4.80 8.51
N LEU A 19 14.66 -3.57 8.98
CA LEU A 19 13.56 -2.67 9.32
C LEU A 19 12.66 -2.40 8.12
N TRP A 20 13.24 -2.14 6.94
CA TRP A 20 12.47 -1.97 5.71
C TRP A 20 11.62 -3.20 5.41
N LYS A 21 12.20 -4.41 5.46
CA LYS A 21 11.43 -5.64 5.17
C LYS A 21 10.27 -5.83 6.15
N ILE A 22 10.52 -5.66 7.44
CA ILE A 22 9.50 -5.82 8.49
C ILE A 22 8.38 -4.80 8.28
N ASN A 23 8.73 -3.51 8.19
CA ASN A 23 7.74 -2.44 8.08
C ASN A 23 6.98 -2.47 6.76
N ALA A 24 7.64 -2.86 5.65
CA ALA A 24 6.96 -3.05 4.37
C ALA A 24 5.97 -4.22 4.42
N GLU A 25 6.34 -5.34 5.05
CA GLU A 25 5.47 -6.50 5.18
C GLU A 25 4.28 -6.23 6.12
N GLU A 26 4.54 -5.73 7.32
CA GLU A 26 3.51 -5.38 8.30
C GLU A 26 2.57 -4.28 7.77
N GLY A 27 3.14 -3.25 7.14
CA GLY A 27 2.38 -2.16 6.54
C GLY A 27 1.47 -2.63 5.40
N LEU A 28 1.98 -3.48 4.50
CA LEU A 28 1.17 -4.09 3.44
C LEU A 28 0.09 -5.02 3.99
N GLN A 29 0.41 -5.86 4.97
CA GLN A 29 -0.59 -6.74 5.60
C GLN A 29 -1.69 -5.91 6.27
N SER A 30 -1.34 -4.85 7.00
CA SER A 30 -2.31 -3.93 7.60
C SER A 30 -3.19 -3.24 6.55
N ALA A 31 -2.61 -2.84 5.42
CA ALA A 31 -3.34 -2.21 4.33
C ALA A 31 -4.26 -3.20 3.58
N ALA A 32 -3.84 -4.46 3.44
CA ALA A 32 -4.57 -5.50 2.72
C ALA A 32 -5.64 -6.19 3.58
N TYR A 33 -5.44 -6.32 4.90
CA TYR A 33 -6.36 -6.99 5.82
C TYR A 33 -7.48 -6.05 6.27
N GLN A 34 -8.28 -5.62 5.29
CA GLN A 34 -9.46 -4.81 5.51
C GLN A 34 -10.73 -5.66 5.33
N VAL A 35 -11.80 -5.25 6.01
CA VAL A 35 -13.08 -5.97 5.98
C VAL A 35 -13.74 -5.87 4.59
N SER A 36 -13.49 -4.77 3.86
CA SER A 36 -14.00 -4.54 2.51
C SER A 36 -12.88 -4.76 1.47
N PRO A 37 -13.13 -5.54 0.40
CA PRO A 37 -12.18 -5.69 -0.70
C PRO A 37 -11.79 -4.35 -1.36
N MET A 38 -12.72 -3.40 -1.42
CA MET A 38 -12.44 -2.06 -1.94
C MET A 38 -11.54 -1.27 -0.98
N ALA A 39 -11.75 -1.42 0.33
CA ALA A 39 -10.89 -0.81 1.33
C ALA A 39 -9.47 -1.37 1.26
N ALA A 40 -9.34 -2.70 1.15
CA ALA A 40 -8.06 -3.37 0.99
C ALA A 40 -7.31 -2.87 -0.24
N LEU A 41 -8.01 -2.77 -1.38
CA LEU A 41 -7.42 -2.30 -2.63
C LEU A 41 -6.92 -0.85 -2.53
N ILE A 42 -7.75 0.07 -2.01
CA ILE A 42 -7.38 1.49 -1.92
C ILE A 42 -6.26 1.71 -0.92
N ASP A 43 -6.34 1.14 0.29
CA ASP A 43 -5.29 1.29 1.30
C ASP A 43 -3.96 0.68 0.82
N THR A 44 -4.00 -0.48 0.14
CA THR A 44 -2.79 -1.11 -0.41
C THR A 44 -2.19 -0.29 -1.53
N TRP A 45 -3.01 0.30 -2.40
CA TRP A 45 -2.55 1.15 -3.50
C TRP A 45 -1.88 2.42 -2.98
N VAL A 46 -2.50 3.09 -2.02
CA VAL A 46 -1.91 4.26 -1.36
C VAL A 46 -0.58 3.89 -0.69
N PHE A 47 -0.54 2.79 0.07
CA PHE A 47 0.68 2.35 0.74
C PHE A 47 1.83 2.09 -0.24
N ALA A 48 1.55 1.40 -1.35
CA ALA A 48 2.55 1.12 -2.38
C ALA A 48 3.07 2.41 -3.04
N LYS A 49 2.19 3.37 -3.34
CA LYS A 49 2.58 4.67 -3.91
C LYS A 49 3.35 5.56 -2.92
N GLN A 50 2.99 5.53 -1.63
CA GLN A 50 3.76 6.20 -0.58
C GLN A 50 5.17 5.62 -0.44
N MET A 51 5.30 4.29 -0.54
CA MET A 51 6.61 3.63 -0.51
C MET A 51 7.47 3.99 -1.71
N GLU A 52 6.89 3.99 -2.92
CA GLU A 52 7.55 4.47 -4.14
C GLU A 52 8.03 5.92 -3.96
N GLN A 53 7.13 6.82 -3.56
CA GLN A 53 7.45 8.22 -3.35
C GLN A 53 8.61 8.39 -2.36
N PHE A 54 8.57 7.66 -1.23
CA PHE A 54 9.57 7.71 -0.16
C PHE A 54 10.97 7.37 -0.67
N TYR A 55 11.12 6.29 -1.44
CA TYR A 55 12.43 5.85 -1.95
C TYR A 55 12.88 6.54 -3.24
N VAL A 56 11.95 7.01 -4.08
CA VAL A 56 12.30 7.66 -5.35
C VAL A 56 12.65 9.13 -5.16
N SER A 57 11.85 9.86 -4.37
CA SER A 57 11.90 11.33 -4.30
C SER A 57 11.81 11.91 -2.87
N GLY A 58 11.55 11.06 -1.88
CA GLY A 58 11.37 11.46 -0.49
C GLY A 58 12.61 11.27 0.37
N ALA A 59 12.39 11.30 1.70
CA ALA A 59 13.45 11.15 2.69
C ALA A 59 14.17 9.78 2.66
N GLY A 60 13.59 8.79 1.97
CA GLY A 60 14.13 7.44 1.83
C GLY A 60 15.22 7.28 0.77
N GLN A 61 15.46 8.27 -0.09
CA GLN A 61 16.33 8.15 -1.27
C GLN A 61 17.78 7.72 -0.92
N HIS A 62 18.26 8.09 0.27
CA HIS A 62 19.63 7.82 0.71
C HIS A 62 19.71 6.84 1.89
N VAL A 63 18.62 6.16 2.23
CA VAL A 63 18.59 5.18 3.33
C VAL A 63 19.43 3.93 3.01
N PHE A 64 19.57 3.61 1.73
CA PHE A 64 20.35 2.47 1.24
C PHE A 64 21.43 2.94 0.26
N VAL A 65 22.56 2.24 0.29
CA VAL A 65 23.67 2.48 -0.67
C VAL A 65 23.26 2.08 -2.09
N THR A 66 22.31 1.16 -2.20
CA THR A 66 21.92 0.51 -3.44
C THR A 66 20.45 0.81 -3.79
N GLN A 67 20.10 0.69 -5.07
CA GLN A 67 18.80 1.12 -5.59
C GLN A 67 17.68 0.07 -5.47
N GLU A 68 17.91 -1.10 -4.85
CA GLU A 68 16.92 -2.17 -4.83
C GLU A 68 15.61 -1.74 -4.15
N ALA A 69 15.66 -0.94 -3.08
CA ALA A 69 14.45 -0.44 -2.43
C ALA A 69 13.63 0.46 -3.35
N GLN A 70 14.30 1.31 -4.15
CA GLN A 70 13.67 2.13 -5.17
C GLN A 70 13.05 1.25 -6.27
N THR A 71 13.81 0.32 -6.84
CA THR A 71 13.33 -0.56 -7.92
C THR A 71 12.15 -1.43 -7.48
N VAL A 72 12.22 -2.00 -6.28
CA VAL A 72 11.15 -2.86 -5.74
C VAL A 72 9.89 -2.05 -5.42
N SER A 73 10.04 -0.86 -4.84
CA SER A 73 8.88 0.00 -4.53
C SER A 73 8.16 0.50 -5.79
N VAL A 74 8.91 0.93 -6.82
CA VAL A 74 8.35 1.28 -8.14
C VAL A 74 7.63 0.08 -8.77
N HIS A 75 8.26 -1.10 -8.75
CA HIS A 75 7.64 -2.32 -9.29
C HIS A 75 6.33 -2.65 -8.57
N LEU A 76 6.32 -2.63 -7.24
CA LEU A 76 5.13 -2.90 -6.43
C LEU A 76 4.01 -1.89 -6.72
N ALA A 77 4.32 -0.59 -6.75
CA ALA A 77 3.36 0.46 -7.08
C ALA A 77 2.69 0.23 -8.43
N ASN A 78 3.47 -0.13 -9.45
CA ASN A 78 2.96 -0.44 -10.78
C ASN A 78 2.05 -1.68 -10.79
N GLU A 79 2.41 -2.74 -10.07
CA GLU A 79 1.59 -3.95 -10.01
C GLU A 79 0.25 -3.72 -9.31
N VAL A 80 0.24 -2.97 -8.19
CA VAL A 80 -1.01 -2.63 -7.50
C VAL A 80 -1.88 -1.69 -8.33
N GLU A 81 -1.28 -0.73 -9.05
CA GLU A 81 -2.03 0.14 -9.96
C GLU A 81 -2.66 -0.64 -11.12
N LYS A 82 -1.93 -1.59 -11.74
CA LYS A 82 -2.49 -2.49 -12.77
C LYS A 82 -3.61 -3.36 -12.23
N LEU A 83 -3.47 -3.87 -11.01
CA LEU A 83 -4.52 -4.63 -10.34
C LEU A 83 -5.77 -3.77 -10.15
N ALA A 84 -5.61 -2.54 -9.66
CA ALA A 84 -6.71 -1.59 -9.51
C ALA A 84 -7.38 -1.27 -10.86
N GLN A 85 -6.59 -1.08 -11.92
CA GLN A 85 -7.09 -0.86 -13.28
C GLN A 85 -7.91 -2.05 -13.80
N THR A 86 -7.53 -3.27 -13.44
CA THR A 86 -8.20 -4.50 -13.86
C THR A 86 -9.51 -4.72 -13.10
N LEU A 87 -9.54 -4.40 -11.81
CA LEU A 87 -10.70 -4.64 -10.94
C LEU A 87 -11.75 -3.53 -11.01
N LEU A 88 -11.34 -2.28 -11.26
CA LEU A 88 -12.23 -1.12 -11.22
C LEU A 88 -12.74 -0.74 -12.61
N LYS A 89 -13.99 -0.27 -12.65
CA LYS A 89 -14.52 0.39 -13.86
C LYS A 89 -13.68 1.63 -14.18
N LYS A 90 -13.44 1.90 -15.46
CA LYS A 90 -12.58 3.00 -15.95
C LYS A 90 -12.80 4.35 -15.26
N ALA A 91 -14.07 4.75 -15.06
CA ALA A 91 -14.42 6.00 -14.38
C ALA A 91 -13.96 6.00 -12.91
N VAL A 92 -14.24 4.91 -12.18
CA VAL A 92 -13.86 4.73 -10.77
C VAL A 92 -12.34 4.66 -10.64
N PHE A 93 -11.65 3.95 -11.54
CA PHE A 93 -10.19 3.91 -11.57
C PHE A 93 -9.60 5.31 -11.72
N THR A 94 -10.10 6.10 -12.67
CA THR A 94 -9.57 7.45 -12.94
C THR A 94 -9.76 8.38 -11.74
N GLN A 95 -10.93 8.36 -11.11
CA GLN A 95 -11.20 9.14 -9.89
C GLN A 95 -10.35 8.66 -8.71
N SER A 96 -10.23 7.34 -8.54
CA SER A 96 -9.42 6.75 -7.47
C SER A 96 -7.95 7.06 -7.64
N LYS A 97 -7.42 7.01 -8.87
CA LYS A 97 -6.03 7.37 -9.18
C LYS A 97 -5.74 8.82 -8.79
N ALA A 98 -6.60 9.76 -9.21
CA ALA A 98 -6.46 11.17 -8.84
C ALA A 98 -6.47 11.37 -7.32
N PHE A 99 -7.34 10.65 -6.60
CA PHE A 99 -7.33 10.64 -5.14
C PHE A 99 -6.01 10.09 -4.57
N VAL A 100 -5.54 8.94 -5.05
CA VAL A 100 -4.32 8.28 -4.56
C VAL A 100 -3.12 9.21 -4.73
N ASP A 101 -2.96 9.78 -5.93
CA ASP A 101 -1.84 10.69 -6.24
C ASP A 101 -1.86 11.93 -5.31
N ALA A 102 -3.04 12.52 -5.07
CA ALA A 102 -3.19 13.65 -4.15
C ALA A 102 -2.94 13.26 -2.68
N PHE A 103 -3.44 12.10 -2.25
CA PHE A 103 -3.30 11.62 -0.88
C PHE A 103 -1.85 11.30 -0.52
N VAL A 104 -1.12 10.65 -1.44
CA VAL A 104 0.30 10.34 -1.29
C VAL A 104 1.13 11.62 -1.14
N ALA A 105 0.84 12.63 -1.97
CA ALA A 105 1.51 13.93 -1.86
C ALA A 105 1.23 14.64 -0.53
N GLN A 106 0.03 14.49 0.02
CA GLN A 106 -0.37 15.10 1.29
C GLN A 106 0.20 14.36 2.51
N TYR A 107 0.30 13.03 2.44
CA TYR A 107 0.73 12.17 3.55
C TYR A 107 1.92 11.30 3.13
N PRO A 108 3.11 11.87 2.88
CA PRO A 108 4.29 11.06 2.59
C PRO A 108 4.73 10.26 3.82
N PHE A 109 5.41 9.13 3.64
CA PHE A 109 6.10 8.49 4.77
C PHE A 109 7.23 9.38 5.25
N ALA A 110 7.30 9.58 6.57
CA ALA A 110 8.33 10.38 7.21
C ALA A 110 9.68 9.65 7.28
N ASP A 111 9.66 8.34 7.55
CA ASP A 111 10.85 7.52 7.73
C ASP A 111 10.56 6.03 7.42
N VAL A 112 11.58 5.18 7.63
CA VAL A 112 11.52 3.72 7.34
C VAL A 112 10.49 2.96 8.17
N SER A 113 9.90 3.56 9.21
CA SER A 113 8.78 2.98 9.97
C SER A 113 7.51 2.83 9.13
N MET A 114 7.37 3.61 8.04
CA MET A 114 6.23 3.54 7.11
C MET A 114 4.87 3.62 7.81
N ILE A 115 4.78 4.42 8.88
CA ILE A 115 3.53 4.62 9.61
C ILE A 115 2.49 5.23 8.66
N ARG A 116 1.43 4.47 8.40
CA ARG A 116 0.38 4.84 7.43
C ARG A 116 -0.73 5.64 8.07
N THR A 117 -1.30 6.55 7.27
CA THR A 117 -2.62 7.12 7.52
C THR A 117 -3.66 6.34 6.71
N PRO A 118 -4.71 5.76 7.32
CA PRO A 118 -5.74 5.02 6.59
C PRO A 118 -6.43 5.89 5.53
N ALA A 119 -6.44 5.43 4.27
CA ALA A 119 -6.86 6.25 3.14
C ALA A 119 -8.30 5.98 2.70
N TYR A 120 -8.82 4.77 2.92
CA TYR A 120 -10.15 4.38 2.44
C TYR A 120 -11.28 5.30 2.94
N ARG A 121 -11.24 5.74 4.20
CA ARG A 121 -12.25 6.69 4.74
C ARG A 121 -12.17 8.05 4.06
N ALA A 122 -10.97 8.53 3.74
CA ALA A 122 -10.77 9.77 2.99
C ALA A 122 -11.22 9.61 1.53
N TRP A 123 -10.98 8.44 0.94
CA TRP A 123 -11.43 8.10 -0.40
C TRP A 123 -12.96 8.10 -0.51
N LEU A 124 -13.67 7.49 0.45
CA LEU A 124 -15.14 7.52 0.48
C LEU A 124 -15.68 8.96 0.50
N LYS A 125 -15.10 9.82 1.35
CA LYS A 125 -15.45 11.25 1.43
C LYS A 125 -15.18 11.98 0.12
N ALA A 126 -14.01 11.77 -0.49
CA ALA A 126 -13.63 12.40 -1.75
C ALA A 126 -14.55 11.99 -2.92
N ASN A 127 -15.08 10.77 -2.89
CA ASN A 127 -15.99 10.27 -3.92
C ASN A 127 -17.47 10.47 -3.57
N SER A 128 -17.79 11.17 -2.48
CA SER A 128 -19.17 11.37 -1.98
C SER A 128 -19.95 10.06 -1.79
N ILE A 129 -19.24 8.97 -1.46
CA ILE A 129 -19.85 7.67 -1.21
C ILE A 129 -20.25 7.61 0.26
N ASN A 130 -21.54 7.39 0.54
CA ASN A 130 -22.00 7.25 1.92
C ASN A 130 -21.37 5.98 2.54
N ALA A 131 -20.74 6.14 3.71
CA ALA A 131 -20.09 5.04 4.41
C ALA A 131 -21.07 3.90 4.78
N GLU A 132 -22.36 4.21 4.94
CA GLU A 132 -23.42 3.24 5.25
C GLU A 132 -23.79 2.37 4.04
N GLU A 133 -23.80 2.92 2.82
CA GLU A 133 -24.04 2.15 1.59
C GLU A 133 -22.91 1.14 1.35
N ALA A 134 -21.67 1.53 1.63
CA ALA A 134 -20.51 0.63 1.55
C ALA A 134 -20.59 -0.54 2.56
N VAL A 135 -21.32 -0.36 3.68
CA VAL A 135 -21.59 -1.40 4.70
C VAL A 135 -22.73 -2.33 4.30
N THR A 136 -23.72 -1.87 3.55
CA THR A 136 -24.82 -2.77 3.10
C THR A 136 -24.37 -3.83 2.10
N THR A 137 -23.33 -3.57 1.30
CA THR A 137 -22.73 -4.58 0.39
C THR A 137 -21.85 -5.60 1.12
N LEU A 138 -21.47 -5.33 2.38
CA LEU A 138 -20.69 -6.25 3.22
C LEU A 138 -21.52 -7.45 3.73
N GLY A 139 -22.81 -7.25 4.03
CA GLY A 139 -23.68 -8.29 4.58
C GLY A 139 -24.00 -9.45 3.63
N THR A 140 -23.96 -9.22 2.32
CA THR A 140 -24.26 -10.23 1.29
C THR A 140 -23.03 -11.02 0.84
N ILE A 141 -21.83 -10.43 0.86
CA ILE A 141 -20.57 -11.12 0.50
C ILE A 141 -20.05 -11.98 1.66
N GLN A 142 -20.14 -11.50 2.91
CA GLN A 142 -19.79 -12.28 4.11
C GLN A 142 -20.61 -13.57 4.22
N ARG A 143 -21.89 -13.53 3.79
CA ARG A 143 -22.76 -14.72 3.74
C ARG A 143 -22.31 -15.76 2.71
N ARG A 144 -21.64 -15.36 1.62
CA ARG A 144 -21.11 -16.29 0.61
C ARG A 144 -19.83 -16.98 1.06
N LEU A 145 -18.94 -16.31 1.78
CA LEU A 145 -17.71 -16.91 2.32
C LEU A 145 -17.98 -17.88 3.48
N ALA A 146 -19.02 -17.63 4.28
CA ALA A 146 -19.46 -18.54 5.34
C ALA A 146 -20.22 -19.79 4.82
N MET A 147 -20.55 -19.86 3.53
CA MET A 147 -21.29 -20.98 2.91
C MET A 147 -20.43 -21.89 2.02
N CYS A 148 -19.10 -21.71 1.99
CA CYS A 148 -18.21 -22.73 1.44
C CYS A 148 -17.81 -23.71 2.56
N PRO A 149 -18.31 -24.97 2.56
CA PRO A 149 -17.71 -25.99 3.40
C PRO A 149 -16.30 -26.26 2.86
N ILE A 150 -15.32 -26.17 3.74
CA ILE A 150 -13.99 -26.72 3.50
C ILE A 150 -14.20 -28.22 3.27
N VAL A 151 -13.96 -28.69 2.04
CA VAL A 151 -13.73 -30.10 1.70
C VAL A 151 -12.27 -30.23 1.30
#